data_AF-A0A0J9XLI8-F1
#
_entry.id   AF-A0A0J9XLI8-F1
#
_cell.length_a   1.000
_cell.length_b   1.000
_cell.length_c   1.000
_cell.angle_alpha   90.00
_cell.angle_beta   90.00
_cell.angle_gamma   90.00
#
_symmetry.space_group_name_H-M   'P 1'
#
loop_
_entity.id
_entity.type
_entity.pdbx_description
1 polymer ?
#
loop_
_entity_poly.entity_id
_entity_poly.type
_entity_poly.pdbx_seq_one_letter_code
_entity_poly.pdbx_strand_id
1 'polypeptide(L)'
;MVTAETDSALLWSVLSHGSKVYQWSTSSRMIRNRLDSRKILPSSESISTLDIEASRDGYVSALALLDRTDGAQLYIGTSRGAVIVAQAFEMRPLAAFRPYVEDVHTIIVLDVASALNEYIRTRKDLISVTSLEKRSFGANSTDSGDNSLEGVSRVKDRLSETVNRFRQGTTERMSSLNSYVITIGNGYRCLIDRFTDRKHQGSTTLRRDSHCAIIWRTDEWVS
;
A
#
# COMPACT_ATOMS: atom_id res chain seq x y z
N MET A 1 1.90 10.97 10.57
CA MET A 1 0.65 10.32 11.02
C MET A 1 -0.08 9.85 9.78
N VAL A 2 -0.65 8.64 9.79
CA VAL A 2 -1.34 8.03 8.64
C VAL A 2 -2.61 7.31 9.13
N THR A 3 -3.63 7.25 8.27
CA THR A 3 -4.93 6.61 8.54
C THR A 3 -5.23 5.57 7.47
N ALA A 4 -5.97 4.53 7.83
CA ALA A 4 -6.54 3.60 6.86
C ALA A 4 -7.83 4.21 6.28
N GLU A 5 -8.02 4.08 4.98
CA GLU A 5 -9.25 4.39 4.27
C GLU A 5 -10.29 3.27 4.48
N THR A 6 -9.85 2.02 4.52
CA THR A 6 -10.70 0.84 4.70
C THR A 6 -11.20 0.68 6.14
N ASP A 7 -10.38 1.06 7.12
CA ASP A 7 -10.71 1.08 8.54
C ASP A 7 -10.43 2.45 9.18
N SER A 8 -11.38 3.37 8.99
CA SER A 8 -11.35 4.71 9.61
C SER A 8 -11.31 4.70 11.15
N ALA A 9 -11.46 3.54 11.79
CA ALA A 9 -11.34 3.41 13.24
C ALA A 9 -9.88 3.39 13.74
N LEU A 10 -8.89 3.31 12.84
CA LEU A 10 -7.48 3.17 13.19
C LEU A 10 -6.59 4.30 12.64
N LEU A 11 -5.61 4.68 13.45
CA LEU A 11 -4.66 5.75 13.17
C LEU A 11 -3.26 5.32 13.60
N TRP A 12 -2.24 5.61 12.80
CA TRP A 12 -0.84 5.39 13.15
C TRP A 12 -0.10 6.71 13.25
N SER A 13 0.64 6.90 14.34
CA SER A 13 1.43 8.12 14.56
C SER A 13 2.78 7.82 15.20
N VAL A 14 3.67 8.80 15.07
CA VAL A 14 5.01 8.80 15.65
C VAL A 14 5.19 10.14 16.32
N LEU A 15 5.82 10.14 17.49
CA LEU A 15 6.24 11.37 18.15
C LEU A 15 7.46 11.96 17.42
N SER A 16 7.63 13.28 17.47
CA SER A 16 8.82 13.93 16.90
C SER A 16 10.10 13.30 17.48
N HIS A 17 11.01 12.87 16.61
CA HIS A 17 12.22 12.12 16.95
C HIS A 17 12.00 10.83 17.79
N GLY A 18 10.79 10.26 17.75
CA GLY A 18 10.47 9.00 18.41
C GLY A 18 10.85 7.78 17.57
N SER A 19 11.20 6.66 18.22
CA SER A 19 11.39 5.37 17.55
C SER A 19 10.14 4.49 17.51
N LYS A 20 9.10 4.89 18.24
CA LYS A 20 7.90 4.08 18.41
C LYS A 20 6.82 4.59 17.48
N VAL A 21 6.25 3.67 16.73
CA VAL A 21 5.01 3.87 16.01
C VAL A 21 3.87 3.40 16.90
N TYR A 22 2.89 4.27 17.10
CA TYR A 22 1.72 4.03 17.92
C TYR A 22 0.52 3.83 17.02
N GLN A 23 -0.24 2.77 17.27
CA GLN A 23 -1.54 2.55 16.67
C GLN A 23 -2.62 2.94 17.67
N TRP A 24 -3.55 3.78 17.24
CA TRP A 24 -4.63 4.31 18.05
C TRP A 24 -5.97 3.81 17.53
N SER A 25 -6.88 3.57 18.45
CA SER A 25 -8.30 3.47 18.16
C SER A 25 -8.89 4.88 18.17
N THR A 26 -9.52 5.32 17.08
CA THR A 26 -10.19 6.63 17.03
C THR A 26 -11.49 6.61 17.84
N SER A 27 -12.15 5.46 17.94
CA SER A 27 -13.39 5.29 18.70
C SER A 27 -13.18 5.36 20.21
N SER A 28 -12.18 4.63 20.74
CA SER A 28 -11.86 4.63 22.18
C SER A 28 -10.83 5.67 22.58
N ARG A 29 -10.16 6.31 21.61
CA ARG A 29 -9.08 7.31 21.82
C ARG A 29 -7.90 6.77 22.63
N MET A 30 -7.64 5.47 22.54
CA MET A 30 -6.58 4.78 23.27
C MET A 30 -5.57 4.14 22.31
N ILE A 31 -4.32 4.02 22.77
CA ILE A 31 -3.28 3.25 22.08
C ILE A 31 -3.67 1.77 22.15
N ARG A 32 -3.79 1.11 21.00
CA ARG A 32 -4.02 -0.34 20.90
C ARG A 32 -2.70 -1.10 20.88
N ASN A 33 -1.81 -0.71 19.98
CA ASN A 33 -0.53 -1.39 19.74
C ASN A 33 0.60 -0.37 19.61
N ARG A 34 1.84 -0.85 19.80
CA ARG A 34 3.05 -0.07 19.58
C ARG A 34 4.15 -0.95 18.99
N LEU A 35 4.90 -0.40 18.05
CA LEU A 35 6.06 -1.05 17.44
C LEU A 35 7.27 -0.15 17.62
N ASP A 36 8.36 -0.69 18.14
CA ASP A 36 9.60 0.03 18.40
C ASP A 36 10.62 -0.31 17.31
N SER A 37 10.92 0.65 16.43
CA SER A 37 11.78 0.42 15.27
C SER A 37 13.21 0.01 15.66
N ARG A 38 13.69 0.40 16.84
CA ARG A 38 15.03 0.05 17.36
C ARG A 38 15.18 -1.43 17.70
N LYS A 39 14.07 -2.14 17.89
CA LYS A 39 14.06 -3.58 18.20
C LYS A 39 14.08 -4.45 16.96
N ILE A 40 13.95 -3.84 15.78
CA ILE A 40 13.85 -4.55 14.51
C ILE A 40 15.17 -4.35 13.78
N LEU A 41 15.93 -5.44 13.68
CA LEU A 41 17.21 -5.42 13.00
C LEU A 41 17.04 -5.70 11.51
N PRO A 42 17.62 -4.90 10.61
CA PRO A 42 17.58 -5.15 9.18
C PRO A 42 18.26 -6.48 8.84
N SER A 43 17.52 -7.40 8.20
CA SER A 43 18.05 -8.72 7.80
C SER A 43 19.15 -8.63 6.74
N SER A 44 19.24 -7.50 6.04
CA SER A 44 20.31 -7.17 5.11
C SER A 44 21.70 -7.00 5.75
N GLU A 45 21.81 -7.03 7.08
CA GLU A 45 23.08 -6.84 7.79
C GLU A 45 23.61 -8.14 8.39
N SER A 46 24.88 -8.44 8.12
CA SER A 46 25.63 -9.47 8.85
C SER A 46 26.05 -8.91 10.20
N ILE A 47 26.26 -9.75 11.22
CA ILE A 47 26.69 -9.34 12.58
C ILE A 47 27.88 -8.36 12.56
N SER A 48 28.85 -8.56 11.67
CA SER A 48 30.05 -7.70 11.53
C SER A 48 29.79 -6.33 10.90
N THR A 49 28.66 -6.18 10.22
CA THR A 49 28.24 -4.94 9.52
C THR A 49 27.01 -4.30 10.15
N LEU A 50 26.49 -4.95 11.19
CA LEU A 50 25.33 -4.54 11.93
C LEU A 50 25.77 -3.47 12.91
N ASP A 51 25.38 -2.24 12.62
CA ASP A 51 25.68 -1.12 13.48
C ASP A 51 24.62 -1.08 14.60
N ILE A 52 24.83 -1.94 15.60
CA ILE A 52 23.93 -2.10 16.76
C ILE A 52 23.75 -0.74 17.44
N GLU A 53 24.81 0.06 17.47
CA GLU A 53 24.87 1.32 18.20
C GLU A 53 24.14 2.42 17.43
N ALA A 54 24.32 2.50 16.11
CA ALA A 54 23.49 3.38 15.29
C ALA A 54 22.00 3.01 15.36
N SER A 55 21.67 1.73 15.52
CA SER A 55 20.30 1.24 15.62
C SER A 55 19.62 1.68 16.94
N ARG A 56 20.37 1.87 18.03
CA ARG A 56 19.83 2.28 19.35
C ARG A 56 19.40 3.75 19.39
N ASP A 57 20.05 4.60 18.60
CA ASP A 57 19.77 6.04 18.55
C ASP A 57 18.89 6.45 17.36
N GLY A 58 18.40 5.49 16.58
CA GLY A 58 17.51 5.76 15.45
C GLY A 58 16.13 6.26 15.89
N TYR A 59 15.55 7.14 15.07
CA TYR A 59 14.15 7.54 15.13
C TYR A 59 13.42 7.21 13.83
N VAL A 60 12.09 7.19 13.87
CA VAL A 60 11.26 7.03 12.67
C VAL A 60 11.17 8.38 11.96
N SER A 61 11.62 8.41 10.71
CA SER A 61 11.72 9.62 9.87
C SER A 61 10.61 9.70 8.83
N ALA A 62 10.07 8.55 8.40
CA ALA A 62 8.98 8.48 7.43
C ALA A 62 7.98 7.38 7.79
N LEU A 63 6.71 7.60 7.46
CA LEU A 63 5.63 6.65 7.69
C LEU A 63 4.65 6.70 6.52
N ALA A 64 4.32 5.55 5.94
CA ALA A 64 3.31 5.43 4.89
C ALA A 64 2.49 4.14 5.07
N LEU A 65 1.24 4.17 4.64
CA LEU A 65 0.32 3.03 4.73
C LEU A 65 -0.11 2.63 3.33
N LEU A 66 0.05 1.34 3.01
CA LEU A 66 -0.61 0.70 1.87
C LEU A 66 -1.83 -0.04 2.41
N ASP A 67 -2.98 0.54 2.18
CA ASP A 67 -4.24 0.05 2.74
C ASP A 67 -4.94 -0.89 1.76
N ARG A 68 -4.69 -2.19 1.95
CA ARG A 68 -5.29 -3.25 1.12
C ARG A 68 -6.27 -4.08 1.92
N THR A 69 -7.34 -4.51 1.26
CA THR A 69 -8.38 -5.36 1.84
C THR A 69 -7.88 -6.75 2.26
N ASP A 70 -6.82 -7.25 1.61
CA ASP A 70 -6.21 -8.56 1.85
C ASP A 70 -4.99 -8.52 2.79
N GLY A 71 -4.63 -7.32 3.28
CA GLY A 71 -3.53 -7.17 4.23
C GLY A 71 -2.91 -5.78 4.17
N ALA A 72 -3.37 -4.87 5.02
CA ALA A 72 -2.78 -3.54 5.12
C ALA A 72 -1.33 -3.61 5.63
N GLN A 73 -0.44 -2.87 4.96
CA GLN A 73 0.99 -2.84 5.23
C GLN A 73 1.42 -1.43 5.63
N LEU A 74 2.15 -1.34 6.73
CA LEU A 74 2.75 -0.12 7.25
C LEU A 74 4.24 -0.09 6.90
N TYR A 75 4.64 0.94 6.17
CA TYR A 75 6.02 1.20 5.80
C TYR A 75 6.61 2.28 6.70
N ILE A 76 7.76 1.97 7.30
CA ILE A 76 8.42 2.79 8.31
C ILE A 76 9.86 3.05 7.84
N GLY A 77 10.19 4.31 7.61
CA GLY A 77 11.54 4.76 7.33
C GLY A 77 12.22 5.24 8.61
N THR A 78 13.52 4.97 8.76
CA THR A 78 14.30 5.42 9.92
C THR A 78 15.38 6.43 9.54
N SER A 79 15.84 7.18 10.54
CA SER A 79 16.99 8.08 10.45
C SER A 79 18.34 7.38 10.26
N ARG A 80 18.33 6.05 10.14
CA ARG A 80 19.51 5.23 9.90
C ARG A 80 19.44 4.53 8.56
N GLY A 81 18.49 4.90 7.71
CA GLY A 81 18.35 4.35 6.38
C GLY A 81 17.75 2.96 6.33
N ALA A 82 17.11 2.53 7.41
CA ALA A 82 16.33 1.31 7.44
C ALA A 82 14.90 1.59 6.97
N VAL A 83 14.38 0.66 6.19
CA VAL A 83 12.97 0.55 5.82
C VAL A 83 12.44 -0.71 6.48
N ILE A 84 11.38 -0.56 7.26
CA ILE A 84 10.69 -1.64 7.97
C ILE A 84 9.28 -1.73 7.38
N VAL A 85 8.88 -2.95 7.04
CA VAL A 85 7.51 -3.28 6.59
C VAL A 85 6.86 -4.08 7.72
N ALA A 86 5.67 -3.66 8.13
CA ALA A 86 4.87 -4.34 9.15
C ALA A 86 3.44 -4.55 8.66
N GLN A 87 2.78 -5.61 9.12
CA GLN A 87 1.33 -5.74 8.99
C GLN A 87 0.69 -4.68 9.89
N ALA A 88 -0.19 -3.86 9.33
CA ALA A 88 -0.61 -2.61 9.96
C ALA A 88 -1.51 -2.82 11.19
N PHE A 89 -2.39 -3.83 11.16
CA PHE A 89 -3.41 -4.03 12.21
C PHE A 89 -2.85 -4.66 13.49
N GLU A 90 -2.05 -5.71 13.35
CA GLU A 90 -1.33 -6.42 14.40
C GLU A 90 -0.01 -5.72 14.79
N MET A 91 0.44 -4.74 14.01
CA MET A 91 1.75 -4.09 14.17
C MET A 91 2.89 -5.11 14.19
N ARG A 92 2.76 -6.17 13.39
CA ARG A 92 3.70 -7.29 13.31
C ARG A 92 4.75 -7.01 12.22
N PRO A 93 6.06 -6.95 12.53
CA PRO A 93 7.09 -6.80 11.51
C PRO A 93 7.05 -7.95 10.50
N LEU A 94 7.14 -7.62 9.22
CA LEU A 94 7.23 -8.56 8.10
C LEU A 94 8.65 -8.61 7.54
N ALA A 95 9.25 -7.44 7.32
CA ALA A 95 10.60 -7.32 6.78
C ALA A 95 11.29 -6.05 7.29
N ALA A 96 12.63 -6.06 7.29
CA ALA A 96 13.44 -4.89 7.54
C ALA A 96 14.73 -4.97 6.73
N PHE A 97 15.07 -3.89 6.03
CA PHE A 97 16.27 -3.79 5.21
C PHE A 97 16.85 -2.38 5.31
N ARG A 98 18.16 -2.24 5.08
CA ARG A 98 18.86 -0.95 5.17
C ARG A 98 19.43 -0.52 3.82
N PRO A 99 18.58 -0.01 2.91
CA PRO A 99 19.00 0.35 1.57
C PRO A 99 19.67 1.72 1.50
N TYR A 100 19.56 2.53 2.55
CA TYR A 100 20.19 3.85 2.62
C TYR A 100 21.30 3.89 3.66
N VAL A 101 22.21 4.84 3.49
CA VAL A 101 23.29 5.09 4.44
C VAL A 101 22.73 5.84 5.66
N GLU A 102 21.87 6.82 5.40
CA GLU A 102 21.28 7.74 6.38
C GLU A 102 19.75 7.84 6.16
N ASP A 103 19.12 8.90 6.65
CA ASP A 103 17.67 9.10 6.73
C ASP A 103 16.87 8.68 5.49
N VAL A 104 15.80 7.92 5.73
CA VAL A 104 14.69 7.75 4.79
C VAL A 104 13.77 8.96 4.93
N HIS A 105 13.68 9.79 3.91
CA HIS A 105 12.96 11.07 3.95
C HIS A 105 11.48 10.90 3.66
N THR A 106 11.16 10.05 2.69
CA THR A 106 9.81 9.94 2.16
C THR A 106 9.55 8.52 1.69
N ILE A 107 8.33 8.07 1.93
CA ILE A 107 7.80 6.82 1.40
C ILE A 107 6.50 7.17 0.68
N ILE A 108 6.43 6.83 -0.60
CA ILE A 108 5.30 7.07 -1.46
C ILE A 108 4.69 5.72 -1.80
N VAL A 109 3.40 5.58 -1.53
CA VAL A 109 2.64 4.38 -1.87
C VAL A 109 1.89 4.64 -3.17
N LEU A 110 2.09 3.77 -4.15
CA LEU A 110 1.39 3.77 -5.43
C LEU A 110 0.45 2.56 -5.46
N ASP A 111 -0.76 2.75 -4.96
CA ASP A 111 -1.79 1.73 -5.01
C ASP A 111 -2.53 1.74 -6.35
N VAL A 112 -2.00 0.97 -7.29
CA VAL A 112 -2.51 0.89 -8.67
C VAL A 112 -3.91 0.26 -8.70
N ALA A 113 -4.19 -0.69 -7.82
CA ALA A 113 -5.48 -1.36 -7.77
C ALA A 113 -6.59 -0.39 -7.36
N SER A 114 -6.36 0.40 -6.30
CA SER A 114 -7.32 1.41 -5.83
C SER A 114 -7.51 2.54 -6.84
N ALA A 115 -6.41 3.05 -7.42
CA ALA A 115 -6.48 4.10 -8.43
C ALA A 115 -7.28 3.66 -9.68
N LEU A 116 -7.10 2.41 -10.14
CA LEU A 116 -7.85 1.88 -11.27
C LEU A 116 -9.33 1.66 -10.92
N ASN A 117 -9.63 1.16 -9.72
CA ASN A 117 -11.01 1.01 -9.25
C ASN A 117 -11.76 2.35 -9.25
N GLU A 118 -11.12 3.41 -8.76
CA GLU A 118 -11.67 4.77 -8.76
C GLU A 118 -11.88 5.28 -10.19
N TYR A 119 -10.91 5.08 -11.08
CA TYR A 119 -11.03 5.44 -12.50
C TYR A 119 -12.20 4.73 -13.20
N ILE A 120 -12.40 3.44 -12.95
CA ILE A 120 -13.53 2.69 -13.53
C ILE A 120 -14.86 3.19 -12.96
N ARG A 121 -14.91 3.51 -11.66
CA ARG A 121 -16.12 4.02 -11.00
C ARG A 121 -16.55 5.35 -11.59
N THR A 122 -15.65 6.32 -11.64
CA THR A 122 -15.90 7.66 -12.21
C THR A 122 -16.35 7.59 -13.68
N ARG A 123 -15.79 6.66 -14.46
CA ARG A 123 -16.22 6.46 -15.86
C ARG A 123 -17.61 5.82 -15.99
N LYS A 124 -17.98 4.90 -15.10
CA LYS A 124 -19.33 4.31 -15.06
C LYS A 124 -20.39 5.32 -14.67
N ASP A 125 -20.06 6.23 -13.76
CA ASP A 125 -20.96 7.30 -13.35
C ASP A 125 -21.24 8.24 -14.54
N LEU A 126 -20.22 8.60 -15.33
CA LEU A 126 -20.40 9.43 -16.53
C LEU A 126 -21.33 8.79 -17.59
N ILE A 127 -21.18 7.47 -17.82
CA ILE A 127 -22.03 6.73 -18.76
C ILE A 127 -23.46 6.62 -18.22
N SER A 128 -23.62 6.42 -16.91
CA SER A 128 -24.94 6.33 -16.27
C SER A 128 -25.69 7.67 -16.36
N VAL A 129 -24.99 8.80 -16.23
CA VAL A 129 -25.57 10.14 -16.37
C VAL A 129 -26.04 10.39 -17.82
N THR A 130 -25.28 9.94 -18.83
CA THR A 130 -25.71 10.06 -20.25
C THR A 130 -26.91 9.17 -20.62
N SER A 131 -27.18 8.10 -19.86
CA SER A 131 -28.33 7.23 -20.09
C SER A 131 -29.65 7.77 -19.50
N LEU A 132 -29.59 8.87 -18.76
CA LEU A 132 -30.74 9.52 -18.12
C LEU A 132 -31.31 10.70 -18.92
N GLU A 133 -30.90 10.91 -20.18
CA GLU A 133 -31.46 11.98 -21.05
C GLU A 133 -32.38 11.46 -22.17
N LYS A 134 -32.78 10.18 -22.16
CA LYS A 134 -33.85 9.65 -23.04
C LYS A 134 -35.05 9.16 -22.23
N ARG A 135 -35.78 10.10 -21.64
CA ARG A 135 -37.19 9.89 -21.28
C ARG A 135 -38.02 11.11 -21.67
N SER A 136 -38.55 11.09 -22.89
CA SER A 136 -39.86 11.65 -23.24
C SER A 136 -40.23 11.19 -24.65
N PHE A 137 -41.37 10.51 -24.79
CA PHE A 137 -42.51 10.84 -25.66
C PHE A 137 -43.41 9.61 -25.88
N GLY A 138 -44.56 9.62 -25.18
CA GLY A 138 -45.89 9.15 -25.59
C GLY A 138 -46.11 7.72 -26.11
N ALA A 139 -46.98 6.97 -25.42
CA ALA A 139 -48.26 6.49 -25.98
C ALA A 139 -49.08 5.75 -24.92
N ASN A 140 -50.28 6.26 -24.64
CA ASN A 140 -51.34 5.51 -23.99
C ASN A 140 -51.97 4.57 -25.03
N SER A 141 -52.14 3.30 -24.68
CA SER A 141 -53.26 2.48 -25.15
C SER A 141 -53.50 1.34 -24.18
N THR A 142 -54.69 1.33 -23.61
CA THR A 142 -55.35 0.18 -22.99
C THR A 142 -55.44 -0.97 -23.98
N ASP A 143 -54.96 -2.16 -23.61
CA ASP A 143 -55.54 -3.41 -24.08
C ASP A 143 -55.36 -4.53 -23.04
N SER A 144 -56.40 -5.33 -22.94
CA SER A 144 -56.60 -6.50 -22.10
C SER A 144 -55.91 -7.73 -22.68
N GLY A 145 -55.37 -8.61 -21.83
CA GLY A 145 -55.07 -9.99 -22.23
C GLY A 145 -53.78 -10.59 -21.69
N ASP A 146 -53.96 -11.51 -20.75
CA ASP A 146 -53.36 -12.87 -20.73
C ASP A 146 -51.83 -13.06 -20.78
N ASN A 147 -51.33 -13.60 -19.67
CA ASN A 147 -50.20 -14.53 -19.48
C ASN A 147 -49.01 -14.48 -20.46
N SER A 148 -47.91 -13.80 -20.07
CA SER A 148 -46.53 -14.25 -20.30
C SER A 148 -45.51 -13.29 -19.66
N LEU A 149 -45.26 -13.40 -18.36
CA LEU A 149 -44.25 -12.57 -17.65
C LEU A 149 -43.02 -13.35 -17.16
N GLU A 150 -42.96 -14.66 -17.38
CA GLU A 150 -41.90 -15.51 -16.83
C GLU A 150 -40.65 -15.60 -17.74
N GLY A 151 -40.80 -15.31 -19.05
CA GLY A 151 -39.71 -15.41 -20.02
C GLY A 151 -38.68 -14.28 -19.94
N VAL A 152 -39.11 -13.05 -19.64
CA VAL A 152 -38.25 -11.85 -19.69
C VAL A 152 -37.40 -11.70 -18.41
N SER A 153 -37.92 -12.13 -17.25
CA SER A 153 -37.13 -12.21 -16.01
C SER A 153 -35.93 -13.15 -16.18
N ARG A 154 -36.17 -14.33 -16.74
CA ARG A 154 -35.16 -15.37 -16.92
C ARG A 154 -34.00 -14.96 -17.83
N VAL A 155 -34.26 -14.12 -18.83
CA VAL A 155 -33.22 -13.57 -19.72
C VAL A 155 -32.40 -12.50 -19.00
N LYS A 156 -33.05 -11.64 -18.20
CA LYS A 156 -32.37 -10.63 -17.39
C LYS A 156 -31.50 -11.26 -16.29
N ASP A 157 -31.97 -12.35 -15.69
CA ASP A 157 -31.25 -13.11 -14.66
C ASP A 157 -30.06 -13.88 -15.25
N ARG A 158 -30.20 -14.47 -16.45
CA ARG A 158 -29.09 -15.12 -17.16
C ARG A 158 -28.01 -14.14 -17.64
N LEU A 159 -28.42 -12.94 -18.05
CA LEU A 159 -27.49 -11.87 -18.44
C LEU A 159 -26.79 -11.27 -17.22
N SER A 160 -27.48 -11.08 -16.10
CA SER A 160 -26.87 -10.58 -14.86
C SER A 160 -25.88 -11.60 -14.29
N GLU A 161 -26.17 -12.90 -14.35
CA GLU A 161 -25.25 -13.96 -13.91
C GLU A 161 -23.98 -14.01 -14.77
N THR A 162 -24.11 -13.85 -16.09
CA THR A 162 -22.96 -13.79 -17.00
C THR A 162 -22.13 -12.52 -16.80
N VAL A 163 -22.79 -11.36 -16.64
CA VAL A 163 -22.13 -10.08 -16.35
C VAL A 163 -21.46 -10.10 -14.96
N ASN A 164 -22.06 -10.79 -13.98
CA ASN A 164 -21.48 -10.99 -12.67
C ASN A 164 -20.25 -11.90 -12.73
N ARG A 165 -20.25 -12.98 -13.54
CA ARG A 165 -19.03 -13.77 -13.81
C ARG A 165 -17.92 -12.96 -14.47
N PHE A 166 -18.26 -12.11 -15.44
CA PHE A 166 -17.28 -11.20 -16.05
C PHE A 166 -16.73 -10.20 -15.03
N ARG A 167 -17.59 -9.61 -14.19
CA ARG A 167 -17.16 -8.75 -13.08
C ARG A 167 -16.26 -9.50 -12.09
N GLN A 168 -16.62 -10.71 -11.70
CA GLN A 168 -15.84 -11.57 -10.81
C GLN A 168 -14.44 -11.85 -11.39
N GLY A 169 -14.36 -12.22 -12.68
CA GLY A 169 -13.09 -12.42 -13.37
C GLY A 169 -12.30 -11.12 -13.61
N THR A 170 -12.96 -9.95 -13.60
CA THR A 170 -12.28 -8.65 -13.61
C THR A 170 -11.72 -8.33 -12.21
N THR A 171 -12.48 -8.59 -11.15
CA THR A 171 -12.04 -8.43 -9.75
C THR A 171 -10.85 -9.35 -9.42
N GLU A 172 -10.84 -10.59 -9.90
CA GLU A 172 -9.71 -11.53 -9.77
C GLU A 172 -8.49 -11.10 -10.61
N ARG A 173 -8.67 -10.44 -11.77
CA ARG A 173 -7.54 -9.80 -12.47
C ARG A 173 -7.08 -8.51 -11.80
N MET A 174 -7.98 -7.77 -11.16
CA MET A 174 -7.65 -6.52 -10.49
C MET A 174 -6.91 -6.73 -9.17
N SER A 175 -7.10 -7.87 -8.49
CA SER A 175 -6.25 -8.27 -7.35
C SER A 175 -4.82 -8.64 -7.75
N SER A 176 -4.56 -8.85 -9.05
CA SER A 176 -3.22 -9.14 -9.60
C SER A 176 -2.45 -7.89 -10.07
N LEU A 177 -3.02 -6.70 -9.92
CA LEU A 177 -2.31 -5.46 -10.23
C LEU A 177 -1.31 -5.14 -9.13
N ASN A 178 -0.03 -5.07 -9.50
CA ASN A 178 1.04 -4.79 -8.57
C ASN A 178 0.96 -3.34 -8.08
N SER A 179 0.85 -3.16 -6.78
CA SER A 179 1.14 -1.88 -6.13
C SER A 179 2.66 -1.74 -5.97
N TYR A 180 3.11 -0.48 -5.96
CA TYR A 180 4.52 -0.15 -5.82
C TYR A 180 4.71 0.76 -4.62
N VAL A 181 5.86 0.65 -3.99
CA VAL A 181 6.31 1.61 -2.97
C VAL A 181 7.59 2.25 -3.45
N ILE A 182 7.68 3.56 -3.32
CA ILE A 182 8.89 4.31 -3.61
C ILE A 182 9.43 4.83 -2.29
N THR A 183 10.67 4.48 -1.97
CA THR A 183 11.39 5.07 -0.84
C THR A 183 12.42 6.05 -1.36
N ILE A 184 12.63 7.15 -0.64
CA ILE A 184 13.63 8.17 -0.96
C ILE A 184 14.47 8.41 0.29
N GLY A 185 15.80 8.36 0.14
CA GLY A 185 16.74 8.48 1.26
C GLY A 185 18.14 8.94 0.86
N ASN A 186 18.99 9.14 1.86
CA ASN A 186 20.36 9.64 1.68
C ASN A 186 21.36 8.51 1.50
N GLY A 187 22.07 8.57 0.37
CA GLY A 187 23.09 7.62 -0.03
C GLY A 187 22.51 6.24 -0.32
N TYR A 188 22.85 5.66 -1.47
CA TYR A 188 22.54 4.26 -1.72
C TYR A 188 23.54 3.36 -1.00
N ARG A 189 23.04 2.37 -0.25
CA ARG A 189 23.87 1.37 0.42
C ARG A 189 23.91 0.08 -0.39
N CYS A 190 24.96 -0.03 -1.19
CA CYS A 190 25.22 -1.19 -2.03
C CYS A 190 25.64 -2.40 -1.18
N LEU A 191 24.78 -3.40 -1.04
CA LEU A 191 25.08 -4.61 -0.25
C LEU A 191 25.99 -5.59 -0.99
N ILE A 192 25.92 -5.62 -2.33
CA ILE A 192 26.78 -6.51 -3.15
C ILE A 192 28.26 -6.14 -3.03
N ASP A 193 28.57 -4.86 -2.77
CA ASP A 193 29.95 -4.40 -2.58
C ASP A 193 30.68 -5.13 -1.43
N ARG A 194 29.95 -5.75 -0.50
CA ARG A 194 30.54 -6.56 0.58
C ARG A 194 31.04 -7.93 0.12
N PHE A 195 30.47 -8.45 -0.95
CA PHE A 195 30.77 -9.78 -1.47
C PHE A 195 31.72 -9.71 -2.67
N THR A 196 31.89 -8.53 -3.26
CA THR A 196 32.88 -8.29 -4.31
C THR A 196 34.16 -7.72 -3.70
N ASP A 197 35.31 -8.36 -3.90
CA ASP A 197 36.61 -7.93 -3.35
C ASP A 197 37.10 -6.65 -4.06
N ARG A 198 36.52 -5.51 -3.70
CA ARG A 198 36.75 -4.21 -4.36
C ARG A 198 37.91 -3.44 -3.72
N LYS A 199 38.95 -4.14 -3.28
CA LYS A 199 40.15 -3.59 -2.61
C LYS A 199 40.91 -2.51 -3.41
N HIS A 200 40.57 -2.25 -4.67
CA HIS A 200 41.29 -1.33 -5.56
C HIS A 200 40.45 -0.24 -6.22
N GLN A 201 39.21 0.01 -5.79
CA GLN A 201 38.53 1.26 -6.17
C GLN A 201 38.68 2.30 -5.07
N GLY A 202 39.83 2.96 -5.08
CA GLY A 202 39.98 4.25 -4.42
C GLY A 202 38.85 5.18 -4.90
N SER A 203 38.13 5.79 -3.96
CA SER A 203 37.18 6.87 -4.24
C SER A 203 35.89 6.50 -5.00
N THR A 204 35.11 5.53 -4.52
CA THR A 204 33.67 5.80 -4.42
C THR A 204 33.42 6.31 -3.01
N THR A 205 33.65 7.61 -2.82
CA THR A 205 33.08 8.32 -1.68
C THR A 205 31.63 7.86 -1.56
N LEU A 206 31.28 7.28 -0.41
CA LEU A 206 29.88 7.16 -0.02
C LEU A 206 29.28 8.53 -0.32
N ARG A 207 28.46 8.66 -1.36
CA ARG A 207 27.83 9.93 -1.69
C ARG A 207 26.69 10.13 -0.69
N ARG A 208 27.07 10.35 0.57
CA ARG A 208 26.18 10.60 1.70
C ARG A 208 25.23 11.74 1.37
N ASP A 209 25.74 12.72 0.61
CA ASP A 209 25.00 13.90 0.16
C ASP A 209 24.14 13.68 -1.10
N SER A 210 24.02 12.46 -1.61
CA SER A 210 23.16 12.17 -2.78
C SER A 210 21.85 11.51 -2.36
N HIS A 211 20.74 12.10 -2.77
CA HIS A 211 19.43 11.45 -2.63
C HIS A 211 19.30 10.31 -3.64
N CYS A 212 18.71 9.20 -3.20
CA CYS A 212 18.42 8.04 -4.03
C CYS A 212 16.96 7.64 -3.84
N ALA A 213 16.30 7.27 -4.95
CA ALA A 213 14.97 6.69 -4.95
C ALA A 213 15.04 5.20 -5.31
N ILE A 214 14.29 4.37 -4.61
CA ILE A 214 14.19 2.92 -4.87
C ILE A 214 12.71 2.56 -4.99
N ILE A 215 12.39 1.75 -6.01
CA ILE A 215 11.04 1.28 -6.28
C ILE A 215 10.96 -0.20 -5.88
N TRP A 216 9.98 -0.52 -5.04
CA TRP A 216 9.72 -1.85 -4.50
C TRP A 216 8.39 -2.37 -5.03
N ARG A 217 8.33 -3.68 -5.33
CA ARG A 217 7.06 -4.37 -5.51
C ARG A 217 6.51 -4.77 -4.14
N THR A 218 5.19 -4.79 -3.99
CA THR A 218 4.54 -5.01 -2.68
C THR A 218 4.04 -6.44 -2.44
N ASP A 219 4.00 -7.25 -3.49
CA ASP A 219 3.55 -8.65 -3.50
C ASP A 219 4.51 -9.61 -2.76
N GLU A 220 5.76 -9.20 -2.55
CA GLU A 220 6.82 -10.05 -1.98
C GLU A 220 6.82 -10.15 -0.44
N TRP A 221 6.01 -9.35 0.26
CA TRP A 221 6.10 -9.23 1.73
C TRP A 221 5.12 -10.12 2.53
N VAL A 222 4.14 -10.76 1.87
CA VAL A 222 3.01 -11.46 2.51
C VAL A 222 3.04 -12.98 2.26
N SER A 223 4.24 -13.55 2.06
CA SER A 223 4.40 -15.00 1.88
C SER A 223 4.10 -15.80 3.14
#